data_AF-A0A7C3W277-F1
#
_entry.id   AF-A0A7C3W277-F1
#
_cell.length_a   1.000
_cell.length_b   1.000
_cell.length_c   1.000
_cell.angle_alpha   90.00
_cell.angle_beta   90.00
_cell.angle_gamma   90.00
#
_symmetry.space_group_name_H-M   'P 1'
#
loop_
_entity.id
_entity.type
_entity.pdbx_description
1 polymer ?
#
loop_
_entity_poly.entity_id
_entity_poly.type
_entity_poly.pdbx_seq_one_letter_code
_entity_poly.pdbx_strand_id
1 'polypeptide(L)'
;MDLNALRDEMLSIAKLRMERYREMIKLAEEKKAVLTDGRHADLLEVTRRFDPILVELAQLEKREAQVIKHLEQVDLARGSFVTPEYEAIQSETRKLALQLRELTYINMTLLDNAMQFVNFSMGMISEIATDNHASDGGNHALIFDTKA
;
A
#
# COMPACT_ATOMS: atom_id res chain seq x y z
N MET A 1 36.36 -6.42 15.16
CA MET A 1 35.20 -5.55 15.36
C MET A 1 34.71 -5.79 16.78
N ASP A 2 34.46 -4.73 17.55
CA ASP A 2 34.06 -4.84 18.95
C ASP A 2 32.61 -5.34 19.06
N LEU A 3 32.33 -6.22 20.03
CA LEU A 3 31.00 -6.75 20.32
C LEU A 3 30.02 -5.61 20.65
N ASN A 4 30.48 -4.59 21.37
CA ASN A 4 29.66 -3.42 21.68
C ASN A 4 29.30 -2.63 20.42
N ALA A 5 30.25 -2.45 19.50
CA ALA A 5 29.99 -1.77 18.23
C ALA A 5 28.95 -2.53 17.36
N LEU A 6 29.00 -3.87 17.33
CA LEU A 6 27.99 -4.68 16.64
C LEU A 6 26.60 -4.56 17.29
N ARG A 7 26.53 -4.50 18.63
CA ARG A 7 25.27 -4.30 19.36
C ARG A 7 24.68 -2.91 19.10
N ASP A 8 25.51 -1.87 19.11
CA ASP A 8 25.10 -0.51 18.81
C ASP A 8 24.61 -0.37 17.36
N GLU A 9 25.29 -1.03 16.42
CA GLU A 9 24.86 -1.09 15.03
C GLU A 9 23.50 -1.79 14.88
N MET A 10 23.31 -2.95 15.52
CA MET A 10 22.04 -3.67 15.52
C MET A 10 20.90 -2.79 16.04
N LEU A 11 21.14 -2.11 17.16
CA LEU A 11 20.17 -1.22 17.78
C LEU A 11 19.83 -0.01 16.88
N SER A 12 20.83 0.58 16.25
CA SER A 12 20.65 1.68 15.30
C SER A 12 19.80 1.26 14.10
N ILE A 13 20.08 0.09 13.52
CA ILE A 13 19.29 -0.47 12.41
C ILE A 13 17.84 -0.71 12.84
N ALA A 14 17.62 -1.30 14.02
CA ALA A 14 16.28 -1.56 14.53
C ALA A 14 15.47 -0.26 14.72
N LYS A 15 16.10 0.80 15.26
CA LYS A 15 15.48 2.13 15.42
C LYS A 15 15.11 2.73 14.07
N LEU A 16 16.05 2.72 13.12
CA LEU A 16 15.81 3.23 11.76
C LEU A 16 14.64 2.50 11.10
N ARG A 17 14.60 1.17 11.19
CA ARG A 17 13.51 0.36 10.62
C ARG A 17 12.16 0.73 11.24
N MET A 18 12.11 0.89 12.57
CA MET A 18 10.90 1.33 13.27
C MET A 18 10.41 2.69 12.77
N GLU A 19 11.31 3.66 12.56
CA GLU A 19 10.93 4.97 12.01
C GLU A 19 10.38 4.86 10.58
N ARG A 20 10.96 3.99 9.74
CA ARG A 20 10.42 3.74 8.39
C ARG A 20 9.01 3.17 8.41
N TYR A 21 8.70 2.28 9.37
CA TYR A 21 7.31 1.83 9.58
C TYR A 21 6.38 2.97 9.98
N ARG A 22 6.81 3.88 10.86
CA ARG A 22 6.02 5.07 11.24
C ARG A 22 5.79 6.01 10.05
N GLU A 23 6.78 6.21 9.20
CA GLU A 23 6.63 6.99 7.98
C GLU A 23 5.62 6.34 7.03
N MET A 24 5.69 5.02 6.81
CA MET A 24 4.71 4.31 5.99
C MET A 24 3.29 4.40 6.55
N ILE A 25 3.11 4.39 7.88
CA ILE A 25 1.80 4.61 8.49
C ILE A 25 1.26 6.00 8.15
N LYS A 26 2.07 7.05 8.27
CA LYS A 26 1.68 8.41 7.88
C LYS A 26 1.27 8.47 6.41
N LEU A 27 2.04 7.82 5.52
CA LEU A 27 1.67 7.73 4.10
C LEU A 27 0.35 6.98 3.89
N ALA A 28 0.09 5.93 4.66
CA ALA A 28 -1.14 5.14 4.54
C ALA A 28 -2.36 5.92 5.04
N GLU A 29 -2.21 6.72 6.10
CA GLU A 29 -3.23 7.65 6.57
C GLU A 29 -3.49 8.78 5.57
N GLU A 30 -2.43 9.35 4.98
CA GLU A 30 -2.55 10.35 3.92
C GLU A 30 -3.25 9.78 2.69
N LYS A 31 -2.90 8.56 2.27
CA LYS A 31 -3.56 7.85 1.17
C LYS A 31 -5.04 7.62 1.47
N LYS A 32 -5.38 7.25 2.70
CA LYS A 32 -6.77 7.12 3.15
C LYS A 32 -7.52 8.43 2.98
N ALA A 33 -6.95 9.55 3.46
CA ALA A 33 -7.55 10.86 3.34
C ALA A 33 -7.78 11.27 1.88
N VAL A 34 -6.77 11.07 1.02
CA VAL A 34 -6.89 11.32 -0.43
C VAL A 34 -8.04 10.51 -1.06
N LEU A 35 -8.19 9.24 -0.68
CA LEU A 35 -9.27 8.37 -1.16
C LEU A 35 -10.64 8.81 -0.66
N THR A 36 -10.77 9.23 0.59
CA THR A 36 -12.04 9.68 1.16
C THR A 36 -12.45 11.08 0.68
N ASP A 37 -11.48 11.95 0.43
CA ASP A 37 -11.71 13.34 -0.02
C ASP A 37 -11.98 13.43 -1.54
N GLY A 38 -11.88 12.32 -2.27
CA GLY A 38 -12.04 12.29 -3.73
C GLY A 38 -10.91 12.98 -4.50
N ARG A 39 -9.75 13.22 -3.85
CA ARG A 39 -8.58 13.87 -4.45
C ARG A 39 -7.76 12.92 -5.32
N HIS A 40 -8.41 12.22 -6.25
CA HIS A 40 -7.81 11.12 -7.00
C HIS A 40 -6.55 11.49 -7.80
N ALA A 41 -6.36 12.78 -8.15
CA ALA A 41 -5.15 13.28 -8.79
C ALA A 41 -3.88 13.11 -7.91
N ASP A 42 -4.03 13.23 -6.59
CA ASP A 42 -2.92 13.16 -5.62
C ASP A 42 -2.51 11.70 -5.30
N LEU A 43 -3.37 10.74 -5.63
CA LEU A 43 -3.23 9.34 -5.21
C LEU A 43 -1.95 8.68 -5.74
N LEU A 44 -1.56 9.02 -6.97
CA LEU A 44 -0.35 8.50 -7.60
C LEU A 44 0.90 9.02 -6.89
N GLU A 45 0.93 10.30 -6.55
CA GLU A 45 2.05 10.92 -5.85
C GLU A 45 2.23 10.31 -4.46
N VAL A 46 1.16 10.21 -3.67
CA VAL A 46 1.19 9.60 -2.34
C VAL A 46 1.61 8.13 -2.42
N THR A 47 1.16 7.39 -3.44
CA THR A 47 1.55 5.98 -3.61
C THR A 47 3.02 5.82 -3.95
N ARG A 48 3.59 6.67 -4.81
CA ARG A 48 5.02 6.61 -5.19
C ARG A 48 5.97 6.87 -4.03
N ARG A 49 5.52 7.58 -2.99
CA ARG A 49 6.33 7.84 -1.78
C ARG A 49 6.59 6.59 -0.94
N PHE A 50 5.84 5.49 -1.14
CA PHE A 50 6.09 4.23 -0.45
C PHE A 50 7.32 3.48 -0.99
N ASP A 51 7.56 3.55 -2.29
CA ASP A 51 8.62 2.78 -2.97
C ASP A 51 10.02 2.98 -2.37
N PRO A 52 10.53 4.21 -2.17
CA PRO A 52 11.85 4.39 -1.57
C PRO A 52 11.95 3.86 -0.14
N ILE A 53 10.86 3.96 0.64
CA ILE A 53 10.81 3.47 2.02
C ILE A 53 10.86 1.95 2.06
N LEU A 54 10.12 1.27 1.17
CA LEU A 54 10.14 -0.18 1.04
C LEU A 54 11.53 -0.71 0.67
N VAL A 55 12.22 -0.03 -0.25
CA VAL A 55 13.59 -0.35 -0.63
C VAL A 55 14.54 -0.20 0.56
N GLU A 56 14.42 0.87 1.33
CA GLU A 56 15.25 1.10 2.51
C GLU A 56 14.97 0.06 3.62
N LEU A 57 13.71 -0.28 3.87
CA LEU A 57 13.34 -1.35 4.80
C LEU A 57 14.00 -2.68 4.43
N ALA A 58 13.95 -3.07 3.15
CA ALA A 58 14.59 -4.30 2.68
C ALA A 58 16.12 -4.29 2.88
N GLN A 59 16.76 -3.13 2.69
CA GLN A 59 18.19 -2.96 2.95
C GLN A 59 18.53 -3.05 4.44
N LEU A 60 17.72 -2.40 5.30
CA LEU A 60 17.88 -2.43 6.75
C LEU A 60 17.69 -3.85 7.30
N GLU A 61 16.67 -4.58 6.86
CA GLU A 61 16.43 -5.97 7.28
C GLU A 61 17.57 -6.90 6.86
N LYS A 62 18.07 -6.75 5.64
CA LYS A 62 19.24 -7.51 5.18
C LYS A 62 20.48 -7.20 6.03
N ARG A 63 20.70 -5.94 6.37
CA ARG A 63 21.84 -5.51 7.19
C ARG A 63 21.70 -6.01 8.63
N GLU A 64 20.52 -5.92 9.21
CA GLU A 64 20.22 -6.45 10.55
C GLU A 64 20.53 -7.95 10.62
N ALA A 65 20.07 -8.73 9.63
CA ALA A 65 20.34 -10.16 9.54
C ALA A 65 21.85 -10.47 9.46
N GLN A 66 22.62 -9.65 8.75
CA GLN A 66 24.09 -9.80 8.68
C GLN A 66 24.75 -9.51 10.03
N VAL A 67 24.33 -8.44 10.72
CA VAL A 67 24.86 -8.07 12.04
C VAL A 67 24.53 -9.13 13.08
N ILE A 68 23.30 -9.63 13.10
CA ILE A 68 22.88 -10.75 13.97
C ILE A 68 23.74 -11.98 13.71
N LYS A 69 23.97 -12.34 12.44
CA LYS A 69 24.82 -13.48 12.09
C LYS A 69 26.26 -13.30 12.59
N HIS A 70 26.81 -12.09 12.52
CA HIS A 70 28.14 -11.81 13.08
C HIS A 70 28.15 -11.88 14.61
N LEU A 71 27.10 -11.35 15.27
CA LEU A 71 26.95 -11.44 16.73
C LEU A 71 26.86 -12.90 17.19
N GLU A 72 26.10 -13.76 16.49
CA GLU A 72 26.01 -15.19 16.79
C GLU A 72 27.33 -15.94 16.61
N GLN A 73 28.21 -15.47 15.72
CA GLN A 73 29.53 -16.08 15.49
C GLN A 73 30.55 -15.66 16.56
N VAL A 74 30.44 -14.43 17.07
CA VAL A 74 31.36 -13.87 18.07
C VAL A 74 30.92 -14.20 19.50
N ASP A 75 29.61 -14.28 19.74
CA ASP A 75 29.00 -14.57 21.04
C ASP A 75 28.68 -16.07 21.14
N LEU A 76 29.57 -16.83 21.79
CA LEU A 76 29.43 -18.29 22.00
C LEU A 76 28.16 -18.67 22.80
N ALA A 77 27.60 -17.72 23.55
CA ALA A 77 26.31 -17.87 24.22
C ALA A 77 25.21 -17.30 23.32
N ARG A 78 24.54 -18.18 22.55
CA ARG A 78 23.35 -17.84 21.74
C ARG A 78 22.37 -16.99 22.57
N GLY A 79 22.30 -15.70 22.28
CA GLY A 79 21.29 -14.78 22.82
C GLY A 79 21.78 -13.72 23.81
N SER A 80 23.05 -13.71 24.25
CA SER A 80 23.53 -12.64 25.16
C SER A 80 23.59 -11.25 24.50
N PHE A 81 23.49 -11.16 23.17
CA PHE A 81 23.48 -9.91 22.41
C PHE A 81 22.09 -9.27 22.30
N VAL A 82 21.02 -9.99 22.63
CA VAL A 82 19.65 -9.46 22.62
C VAL A 82 19.44 -8.64 23.89
N THR A 83 19.37 -7.32 23.73
CA THR A 83 19.12 -6.41 24.85
C THR A 83 17.63 -6.18 25.03
N PRO A 84 17.16 -5.87 26.26
CA PRO A 84 15.77 -5.49 26.50
C PRO A 84 15.31 -4.30 25.64
N GLU A 85 16.22 -3.37 25.33
CA GLU A 85 15.94 -2.24 24.45
C GLU A 85 15.65 -2.69 23.01
N TYR A 86 16.47 -3.61 22.48
CA TYR A 86 16.22 -4.19 21.16
C TYR A 86 14.88 -4.92 21.11
N GLU A 87 14.55 -5.74 22.12
CA GLU A 87 13.26 -6.43 22.21
C GLU A 87 12.07 -5.46 22.25
N ALA A 88 12.20 -4.35 22.99
CA ALA A 88 11.17 -3.31 23.03
C ALA A 88 10.94 -2.69 21.64
N ILE A 89 12.01 -2.36 20.92
CA ILE A 89 11.94 -1.81 19.56
C ILE A 89 11.32 -2.83 18.59
N GLN A 90 11.69 -4.10 18.68
CA GLN A 90 11.10 -5.17 17.84
C GLN A 90 9.60 -5.34 18.12
N SER A 91 9.21 -5.32 19.40
CA SER A 91 7.81 -5.40 19.81
C SER A 91 7.00 -4.22 19.27
N GLU A 92 7.51 -3.00 19.37
CA GLU A 92 6.87 -1.80 18.82
C GLU A 92 6.81 -1.87 17.29
N THR A 93 7.89 -2.25 16.62
CA THR A 93 7.94 -2.41 15.17
C THR A 93 6.88 -3.40 14.67
N ARG A 94 6.65 -4.51 15.39
CA ARG A 94 5.58 -5.47 15.06
C ARG A 94 4.19 -4.86 15.19
N LYS A 95 3.95 -4.05 16.22
CA LYS A 95 2.67 -3.33 16.39
C LYS A 95 2.43 -2.36 15.23
N LEU A 96 3.45 -1.60 14.85
CA LEU A 96 3.38 -0.68 13.71
C LEU A 96 3.13 -1.44 12.40
N ALA A 97 3.78 -2.57 12.17
CA ALA A 97 3.55 -3.40 10.99
C ALA A 97 2.10 -3.92 10.92
N LEU A 98 1.52 -4.33 12.06
CA LEU A 98 0.11 -4.72 12.13
C LEU A 98 -0.84 -3.57 11.80
N GLN A 99 -0.60 -2.39 12.37
CA GLN A 99 -1.38 -1.18 12.08
C GLN A 99 -1.29 -0.79 10.60
N LEU A 100 -0.08 -0.83 10.02
CA LEU A 100 0.13 -0.55 8.60
C LEU A 100 -0.62 -1.54 7.71
N ARG A 101 -0.66 -2.82 8.08
CA ARG A 101 -1.43 -3.84 7.36
C ARG A 101 -2.92 -3.52 7.36
N GLU A 102 -3.48 -3.13 8.51
CA GLU A 102 -4.88 -2.74 8.63
C GLU A 102 -5.21 -1.50 7.78
N LEU A 103 -4.38 -0.46 7.85
CA LEU A 103 -4.54 0.75 7.02
C LEU A 103 -4.46 0.43 5.53
N THR A 104 -3.52 -0.43 5.14
CA THR A 104 -3.37 -0.86 3.74
C THR A 104 -4.61 -1.61 3.26
N TYR A 105 -5.15 -2.51 4.09
CA TYR A 105 -6.40 -3.23 3.78
C TYR A 105 -7.59 -2.27 3.61
N ILE A 106 -7.73 -1.28 4.49
CA ILE A 106 -8.76 -0.24 4.37
C ILE A 106 -8.61 0.52 3.05
N ASN A 107 -7.39 0.95 2.71
CA ASN A 107 -7.12 1.67 1.47
C ASN A 107 -7.43 0.82 0.22
N MET A 108 -7.14 -0.48 0.25
CA MET A 108 -7.51 -1.40 -0.84
C MET A 108 -9.03 -1.51 -0.98
N THR A 109 -9.76 -1.64 0.13
CA THR A 109 -11.23 -1.69 0.11
C THR A 109 -11.85 -0.40 -0.44
N LEU A 110 -11.31 0.77 -0.07
CA LEU A 110 -11.77 2.06 -0.59
C LEU A 110 -11.54 2.17 -2.11
N LEU A 111 -10.37 1.71 -2.59
CA LEU A 111 -10.06 1.66 -4.02
C LEU A 111 -11.00 0.72 -4.77
N ASP A 112 -11.25 -0.47 -4.22
CA ASP A 112 -12.15 -1.44 -4.84
C ASP A 112 -13.58 -0.90 -4.97
N ASN A 113 -14.11 -0.30 -3.90
CA ASN A 113 -15.42 0.35 -3.92
C ASN A 113 -15.50 1.47 -4.96
N ALA A 114 -14.45 2.29 -5.09
CA ALA A 114 -14.39 3.35 -6.09
C ALA A 114 -14.39 2.78 -7.52
N MET A 115 -13.65 1.69 -7.77
CA MET A 115 -13.65 1.01 -9.08
C MET A 115 -15.01 0.39 -9.40
N GLN A 116 -15.67 -0.25 -8.42
CA GLN A 116 -17.02 -0.80 -8.60
C GLN A 116 -18.01 0.29 -8.98
N PHE A 117 -17.95 1.45 -8.33
CA PHE A 117 -18.80 2.59 -8.66
C PHE A 117 -18.54 3.14 -10.07
N VAL A 118 -17.27 3.24 -10.49
CA VAL A 118 -16.91 3.65 -11.86
C VAL A 118 -17.46 2.66 -12.89
N ASN A 119 -17.30 1.36 -12.65
CA ASN A 119 -17.80 0.31 -13.55
C ASN A 119 -19.33 0.34 -13.67
N PHE A 120 -20.03 0.49 -12.55
CA PHE A 120 -21.48 0.68 -12.54
C PHE A 120 -21.90 1.90 -13.35
N SER A 121 -21.22 3.04 -13.13
CA SER A 121 -21.51 4.29 -13.84
C SER A 121 -21.26 4.17 -15.34
N MET A 122 -20.18 3.50 -15.75
CA MET A 122 -19.89 3.19 -17.16
C MET A 122 -20.96 2.28 -17.76
N GLY A 123 -21.42 1.28 -17.02
CA GLY A 123 -22.53 0.41 -17.43
C GLY A 123 -23.80 1.20 -17.72
N MET A 124 -24.21 2.09 -16.81
CA MET A 124 -25.38 2.94 -17.03
C MET A 124 -25.22 3.88 -18.22
N ILE A 125 -24.06 4.52 -18.38
CA ILE A 125 -23.80 5.41 -19.54
C ILE A 125 -23.87 4.62 -20.84
N SER A 126 -23.31 3.40 -20.87
CA SER A 126 -23.36 2.54 -22.04
C SER A 126 -24.78 2.12 -22.38
N GLU A 127 -25.59 1.77 -21.38
CA GLU A 127 -27.01 1.39 -21.56
C GLU A 127 -27.83 2.55 -22.14
N ILE A 128 -27.69 3.76 -21.58
CA ILE A 128 -28.34 4.98 -22.09
C ILE A 128 -27.90 5.28 -23.54
N ALA A 129 -26.60 5.11 -23.85
CA ALA A 129 -26.09 5.32 -25.20
C ALA A 129 -26.67 4.30 -26.20
N THR A 130 -26.87 3.04 -25.79
CA THR A 130 -27.49 2.02 -26.65
C THR A 130 -28.99 2.20 -26.83
N ASP A 131 -29.72 2.62 -25.79
CA ASP A 131 -31.18 2.86 -25.87
C ASP A 131 -31.51 4.06 -26.76
N ASN A 132 -30.68 5.11 -26.75
CA ASN A 132 -30.84 6.26 -27.64
C ASN A 132 -30.62 5.94 -29.13
N HIS A 133 -29.91 4.85 -29.46
CA HIS A 133 -29.73 4.40 -30.85
C HIS A 133 -30.78 3.38 -31.32
N ALA A 134 -31.60 2.82 -30.43
CA ALA A 134 -32.67 1.88 -30.78
C ALA A 134 -33.98 2.58 -31.23
N SER A 135 -34.11 3.90 -31.04
CA SER A 135 -35.35 4.64 -31.33
C SER A 135 -35.38 5.42 -32.65
N ASP A 136 -34.28 5.51 -33.41
CA ASP A 136 -34.20 6.26 -34.69
C ASP A 136 -33.97 5.35 -35.92
N GLY A 137 -34.32 4.06 -35.78
CA GLY A 137 -34.27 3.05 -36.84
C GLY A 137 -35.58 2.99 -37.65
N GLY A 138 -35.83 4.04 -38.45
CA GLY A 138 -36.64 4.06 -39.67
C GLY A 138 -37.81 3.07 -39.82
N ASN A 139 -39.00 3.48 -39.41
CA ASN A 139 -40.26 2.92 -39.92
C ASN A 139 -40.90 3.90 -40.93
N HIS A 140 -40.15 4.21 -41.99
CA HIS A 140 -40.71 4.82 -43.21
C HIS A 140 -41.03 3.69 -44.21
N ALA A 141 -42.09 2.95 -43.93
CA ALA A 141 -42.77 2.08 -44.89
C ALA A 141 -44.24 2.52 -45.02
N LEU A 142 -44.43 3.78 -45.40
CA LEU A 142 -45.70 4.32 -45.88
C LEU A 142 -45.41 5.15 -47.13
N ILE A 143 -45.15 4.47 -48.25
CA ILE A 143 -45.41 5.05 -49.58
C ILE A 143 -46.05 3.96 -50.44
N PHE A 144 -47.26 4.29 -50.87
CA PHE A 144 -48.15 3.67 -51.84
C PHE A 144 -47.46 2.99 -53.02
N ASP A 145 -47.93 1.82 -53.40
CA ASP A 145 -48.12 1.55 -54.82
C ASP A 145 -49.54 1.05 -55.10
N THR A 146 -50.02 1.50 -56.24
CA THR A 146 -51.41 1.70 -56.64
C THR A 146 -51.62 0.85 -57.88
N LYS A 147 -52.70 0.04 -57.89
CA LYS A 147 -53.38 -0.51 -59.09
C LYS A 147 -52.52 -1.17 -60.19
N ALA A 148 -52.78 -2.47 -60.41
CA ALA A 148 -53.18 -3.01 -61.71
C ALA A 148 -54.03 -4.27 -61.50
#